data_AF-A0A3M9ZH77-F1
#
_entry.id   AF-A0A3M9ZH77-F1
#
_cell.length_a   1.000
_cell.length_b   1.000
_cell.length_c   1.000
_cell.angle_alpha   90.00
_cell.angle_beta   90.00
_cell.angle_gamma   90.00
#
_symmetry.space_group_name_H-M   'P 1'
#
loop_
_entity.id
_entity.type
_entity.pdbx_description
1 polymer ?
#
loop_
_entity_poly.entity_id
_entity_poly.type
_entity_poly.pdbx_seq_one_letter_code
_entity_poly.pdbx_strand_id
1 'polypeptide(L)' 'MIVKITAAGTITIPKQFRRYMGVRRGDYVKVELEGDRLVVTKAVVS' A
#
# COMPACT_ATOMS: atom_id res chain seq x y z
N MET A 1 3.05 11.18 -7.99
CA MET A 1 1.57 11.24 -7.91
C MET A 1 1.23 11.59 -6.47
N ILE A 2 0.33 12.55 -6.27
CA ILE A 2 -0.18 12.90 -4.94
C ILE A 2 -1.56 12.27 -4.79
N VAL A 3 -1.84 11.66 -3.65
CA VAL A 3 -3.14 11.08 -3.31
C VAL A 3 -3.64 11.67 -2.01
N LYS A 4 -4.96 11.82 -1.88
CA LYS A 4 -5.59 12.34 -0.66
C LYS A 4 -5.87 11.20 0.33
N ILE A 5 -5.67 11.46 1.61
CA ILE A 5 -6.11 10.58 2.69
C ILE A 5 -7.64 10.67 2.79
N THR A 6 -8.31 9.52 2.78
CA THR A 6 -9.76 9.46 2.92
C THR A 6 -10.19 9.82 4.35
N ALA A 7 -11.48 10.08 4.57
CA ALA A 7 -12.00 10.35 5.90
C ALA A 7 -11.76 9.20 6.90
N ALA A 8 -11.60 7.96 6.40
CA ALA A 8 -11.29 6.79 7.20
C ALA A 8 -9.79 6.62 7.51
N GLY A 9 -8.94 7.59 7.15
CA GLY A 9 -7.49 7.52 7.40
C GLY A 9 -6.72 6.60 6.44
N THR A 10 -7.34 6.18 5.34
CA THR A 10 -6.70 5.29 4.35
C THR A 10 -6.23 6.05 3.11
N ILE A 11 -5.22 5.51 2.44
CA ILE A 11 -4.85 5.92 1.07
C ILE A 11 -5.22 4.80 0.09
N THR A 12 -5.73 5.19 -1.08
CA THR A 12 -5.93 4.21 -2.16
C THR A 12 -4.60 4.00 -2.88
N ILE A 13 -4.09 2.77 -2.91
CA ILE A 13 -2.94 2.41 -3.74
C ILE A 13 -3.38 2.48 -5.22
N PRO A 14 -2.83 3.40 -6.03
CA PRO A 14 -3.22 3.55 -7.43
C PRO A 14 -3.08 2.25 -8.22
N LYS A 15 -3.93 2.06 -9.24
CA LYS A 15 -4.04 0.80 -10.02
C LYS A 15 -2.70 0.33 -10.60
N GLN A 16 -1.86 1.26 -11.06
CA GLN A 16 -0.54 0.96 -11.61
C GLN A 16 0.39 0.31 -10.60
N PHE A 17 0.41 0.79 -9.34
CA PHE A 17 1.26 0.22 -8.29
C PHE A 17 0.72 -1.13 -7.82
N ARG A 18 -0.60 -1.29 -7.71
CA ARG A 18 -1.20 -2.61 -7.41
C ARG A 18 -0.83 -3.67 -8.45
N ARG A 19 -0.87 -3.31 -9.73
CA ARG A 19 -0.44 -4.18 -10.84
C ARG A 19 1.04 -4.50 -10.77
N TYR A 20 1.88 -3.49 -10.57
CA TYR A 20 3.32 -3.65 -10.44
C TYR A 20 3.71 -4.57 -9.27
N MET A 21 3.09 -4.38 -8.11
CA MET A 21 3.33 -5.18 -6.90
C MET A 21 2.62 -6.55 -6.93
N GLY A 22 1.77 -6.81 -7.93
CA GLY A 22 0.97 -8.03 -8.01
C GLY A 22 0.05 -8.24 -6.80
N VAL A 23 -0.47 -7.17 -6.20
CA VAL A 23 -1.37 -7.23 -5.04
C VAL A 23 -2.83 -7.17 -5.48
N ARG A 24 -3.65 -8.01 -4.85
CA ARG A 24 -5.08 -8.16 -5.13
C ARG A 24 -5.92 -8.00 -3.86
N ARG A 25 -7.24 -7.96 -4.02
CA ARG A 25 -8.15 -7.95 -2.86
C ARG A 25 -7.92 -9.21 -2.04
N GLY A 26 -7.67 -9.05 -0.74
CA GLY A 26 -7.40 -10.15 0.18
C GLY A 26 -5.91 -10.41 0.42
N ASP A 27 -5.01 -9.84 -0.41
CA ASP A 27 -3.57 -9.92 -0.15
C ASP A 27 -3.19 -9.04 1.04
N TYR A 28 -2.15 -9.46 1.76
CA TYR A 28 -1.53 -8.68 2.81
C TYR A 28 -0.33 -7.89 2.26
N VAL A 29 -0.11 -6.72 2.85
CA VAL A 29 1.09 -5.91 2.63
C VAL A 29 1.71 -5.59 3.97
N LYS A 30 3.04 -5.54 4.02
CA LYS A 30 3.78 -5.01 5.16
C LYS A 30 3.94 -3.51 4.95
N VAL A 31 3.73 -2.73 6.01
CA VAL A 31 3.90 -1.28 6.00
C VAL A 31 4.93 -0.93 7.07
N GLU A 32 5.98 -0.23 6.66
CA GLU A 32 7.09 0.16 7.52
C GLU A 32 7.32 1.67 7.42
N LEU A 33 7.77 2.28 8.52
CA LEU A 33 8.16 3.68 8.57
C LEU A 33 9.68 3.78 8.42
N GLU A 34 10.12 4.44 7.35
CA GLU A 34 11.52 4.76 7.11
C GLU A 34 11.68 6.28 7.10
N GLY A 35 12.00 6.85 8.27
CA GLY A 35 12.08 8.30 8.44
C GLY A 35 10.73 8.97 8.21
N ASP A 36 10.61 9.74 7.11
CA ASP A 36 9.39 10.42 6.68
C ASP A 36 8.59 9.64 5.62
N ARG A 37 8.96 8.39 5.34
CA ARG A 37 8.37 7.58 4.26
C ARG A 37 7.66 6.35 4.80
N LEU A 38 6.50 6.06 4.22
CA LEU A 38 5.86 4.75 4.37
C LEU A 38 6.30 3.86 3.21
N VAL A 39 6.97 2.75 3.54
CA VAL A 39 7.37 1.72 2.59
C VAL A 39 6.38 0.57 2.66
N VAL A 40 5.79 0.23 1.52
CA VAL A 40 4.78 -0.83 1.40
C VAL A 40 5.33 -1.96 0.55
N THR A 41 5.40 -3.16 1.11
CA THR A 41 5.89 -4.37 0.43
C THR A 41 4.84 -5.48 0.48
N LYS A 42 4.85 -6.37 -0.52
CA LYS A 42 3.94 -7.53 -0.52
C LYS A 42 4.34 -8.46 0.62
N ALA A 43 3.36 -8.91 1.41
CA ALA A 43 3.57 -9.85 2.49
C ALA A 43 2.89 -11.18 2.18
N VAL A 44 3.51 -12.28 2.62
CA VAL A 44 2.90 -13.60 2.68
C VAL A 44 2.69 -13.90 4.15
N VAL A 45 1.45 -14.17 4.54
CA VAL A 45 1.09 -14.57 5.90
C VAL A 45 0.71 -16.04 5.82
N SER A 46 1.44 -16.88 6.55
CA SER A 46 1.26 -18.33 6.65
C SER A 46 0.38 -18.70 7.82
#